data_AF-A0A661AP99-F1
#
_entry.id   AF-A0A661AP99-F1
#
_cell.length_a   1.000
_cell.length_b   1.000
_cell.length_c   1.000
_cell.angle_alpha   90.00
_cell.angle_beta   90.00
_cell.angle_gamma   90.00
#
_symmetry.space_group_name_H-M   'P 1'
#
loop_
_entity.id
_entity.type
_entity.pdbx_description
1 polymer ?
#
loop_
_entity_poly.entity_id
_entity_poly.type
_entity_poly.pdbx_seq_one_letter_code
_entity_poly.pdbx_strand_id
1 'polypeptide(L)'
;MEEWERIKEEVRRIVLETLRVFEADEIQLFDLELKGPGRTILRVFIDKPGGVTIDDCVKVSKELSTRLDVEDPIPGRYTLEVSSPGIDRKRRET
;
A
#
# COMPACT_ATOMS: atom_id res chain seq x y z
N MET A 1 -1.63 16.47 -14.92
CA MET A 1 -2.69 15.45 -14.79
C MET A 1 -2.10 14.08 -15.12
N GLU A 2 -1.52 13.90 -16.31
CA GLU A 2 -0.90 12.64 -16.77
C GLU A 2 0.27 12.12 -15.92
N GLU A 3 1.06 12.99 -15.29
CA GLU A 3 2.21 12.58 -14.46
C GLU A 3 1.77 11.71 -13.26
N TRP A 4 0.65 12.06 -12.61
CA TRP A 4 0.14 11.29 -11.47
C TRP A 4 -0.49 9.96 -11.87
N GLU A 5 -1.12 9.89 -13.04
CA GLU A 5 -1.62 8.61 -13.59
C GLU A 5 -0.45 7.66 -13.87
N ARG A 6 0.65 8.18 -14.41
CA ARG A 6 1.86 7.41 -14.67
C ARG A 6 2.47 6.88 -13.37
N ILE A 7 2.58 7.74 -12.36
CA ILE A 7 3.07 7.35 -11.03
C ILE A 7 2.15 6.31 -10.41
N LYS A 8 0.83 6.48 -10.49
CA LYS A 8 -0.14 5.53 -9.97
C LYS A 8 0.03 4.15 -10.61
N GLU A 9 0.21 4.07 -11.92
CA GLU A 9 0.40 2.82 -12.63
C GLU A 9 1.74 2.15 -12.31
N GLU A 10 2.83 2.92 -12.18
CA GLU A 10 4.13 2.40 -11.76
C GLU A 10 4.09 1.87 -10.32
N VAL A 11 3.56 2.66 -9.39
CA VAL A 11 3.36 2.24 -7.99
C VAL A 11 2.50 0.99 -7.93
N ARG A 12 1.41 0.93 -8.69
CA ARG A 12 0.56 -0.26 -8.78
C ARG A 12 1.34 -1.48 -9.24
N ARG A 13 2.20 -1.34 -10.26
CA ARG A 13 3.05 -2.44 -10.72
C ARG A 13 4.01 -2.91 -9.62
N ILE A 14 4.67 -1.98 -8.95
CA ILE A 14 5.61 -2.28 -7.85
C ILE A 14 4.88 -3.00 -6.71
N VAL A 15 3.69 -2.52 -6.34
CA VAL A 15 2.86 -3.14 -5.30
C VAL A 15 2.48 -4.56 -5.69
N LEU A 16 2.00 -4.78 -6.92
CA LEU A 16 1.64 -6.11 -7.40
C LEU A 16 2.84 -7.07 -7.40
N GLU A 17 4.03 -6.60 -7.77
CA GLU A 17 5.24 -7.41 -7.73
C GLU A 17 5.67 -7.73 -6.30
N THR A 18 5.58 -6.74 -5.41
CA THR A 18 5.87 -6.90 -3.98
C THR A 18 4.95 -7.96 -3.35
N LEU A 19 3.66 -7.91 -3.69
CA LEU A 19 2.67 -8.87 -3.18
C LEU A 19 2.90 -10.30 -3.66
N ARG A 20 3.62 -10.53 -4.77
CA ARG A 20 4.01 -11.91 -5.16
C ARG A 20 4.89 -12.59 -4.12
N VAL A 21 5.70 -11.82 -3.39
CA VAL A 21 6.52 -12.36 -2.29
C VAL A 21 5.62 -12.92 -1.17
N PHE A 22 4.42 -12.36 -1.03
CA PHE A 22 3.42 -12.73 -0.03
C PHE A 22 2.34 -13.69 -0.58
N GLU A 23 2.59 -14.38 -1.71
CA GLU A 23 1.67 -15.42 -2.21
C GLU A 23 1.40 -16.51 -1.17
N ALA A 24 2.41 -16.86 -0.35
CA ALA A 24 2.26 -17.83 0.73
C ALA A 24 1.31 -17.36 1.84
N ASP A 25 1.16 -16.04 2.02
CA ASP A 25 0.26 -15.43 2.98
C ASP A 25 -1.10 -15.06 2.35
N GLU A 26 -1.34 -15.43 1.09
CA GLU A 26 -2.57 -15.14 0.33
C GLU A 26 -2.97 -13.64 0.36
N ILE A 27 -1.98 -12.74 0.51
CA ILE A 27 -2.23 -11.30 0.57
C ILE A 27 -2.42 -10.77 -0.85
N GLN A 28 -3.52 -10.06 -1.07
CA GLN A 28 -3.87 -9.49 -2.36
C GLN A 28 -4.08 -7.99 -2.26
N LEU A 29 -3.81 -7.29 -3.37
CA LEU A 29 -4.13 -5.88 -3.50
C LEU A 29 -5.65 -5.72 -3.62
N PHE A 30 -6.25 -5.07 -2.64
CA PHE A 30 -7.66 -4.75 -2.67
C PHE A 30 -7.91 -3.45 -3.43
N ASP A 31 -7.22 -2.38 -3.04
CA ASP A 31 -7.35 -1.07 -3.65
C ASP A 31 -6.07 -0.23 -3.51
N LEU A 32 -5.86 0.74 -4.40
CA LEU A 32 -4.71 1.63 -4.36
C LEU A 32 -5.13 3.07 -4.68
N GLU A 33 -4.89 3.95 -3.72
CA GLU A 33 -5.23 5.36 -3.82
C GLU A 33 -3.97 6.21 -3.70
N LEU A 34 -3.67 6.98 -4.74
CA LEU A 34 -2.60 7.97 -4.74
C LEU A 34 -3.22 9.36 -4.78
N LYS A 35 -2.99 10.16 -3.74
CA LYS A 35 -3.46 11.55 -3.64
C LYS A 35 -2.31 12.54 -3.79
N GLY A 36 -2.55 13.61 -4.56
CA GLY A 36 -1.70 14.81 -4.67
C GLY A 36 -2.46 15.93 -5.38
N PRO A 37 -2.10 17.24 -5.24
CA PRO A 37 -0.93 17.85 -4.60
C PRO A 37 -1.24 18.74 -3.36
N GLY A 38 -0.37 18.65 -2.35
CA GLY A 38 -0.40 19.34 -1.05
C GLY A 38 0.28 18.48 0.01
N ARG A 39 -0.25 17.28 0.23
CA ARG A 39 0.45 16.16 0.87
C ARG A 39 0.29 14.94 -0.02
N THR A 40 1.41 14.37 -0.46
CA THR A 40 1.37 13.14 -1.24
C THR A 40 1.11 11.98 -0.30
N ILE A 41 0.00 11.27 -0.51
CA ILE A 41 -0.38 10.14 0.32
C ILE A 41 -0.63 8.97 -0.61
N LEU A 42 0.11 7.89 -0.39
CA LEU A 42 -0.08 6.61 -1.05
C LEU A 42 -0.76 5.67 -0.07
N ARG A 43 -2.03 5.35 -0.34
CA ARG A 43 -2.81 4.39 0.43
C ARG A 43 -2.89 3.08 -0.33
N VAL A 44 -2.45 2.02 0.32
CA VAL A 44 -2.51 0.66 -0.21
C VAL A 44 -3.45 -0.13 0.68
N PHE A 45 -4.52 -0.64 0.09
CA PHE A 45 -5.46 -1.52 0.75
C PHE A 45 -5.12 -2.96 0.40
N ILE A 46 -4.85 -3.77 1.41
CA ILE A 46 -4.59 -5.21 1.25
C ILE A 46 -5.72 -6.05 1.85
N ASP A 47 -6.00 -7.18 1.24
CA ASP A 47 -6.97 -8.17 1.71
C ASP A 47 -6.34 -9.58 1.75
N LYS A 48 -6.86 -10.42 2.64
CA LYS A 48 -6.37 -11.80 2.84
C LYS A 48 -7.55 -12.71 3.22
N PRO A 49 -7.70 -13.89 2.60
CA PRO A 49 -8.70 -14.88 2.99
C PRO A 49 -8.36 -15.42 4.39
N GLY A 50 -9.10 -14.96 5.40
CA GLY A 50 -8.84 -15.27 6.82
C GLY A 50 -8.58 -14.03 7.69
N GLY A 51 -8.47 -12.85 7.07
CA GLY A 51 -8.25 -11.58 7.74
C GLY A 51 -6.77 -11.18 7.73
N VAL A 52 -6.53 -9.91 7.46
CA VAL A 52 -5.20 -9.30 7.54
C VAL A 52 -4.85 -9.09 9.01
N THR A 53 -3.65 -9.48 9.44
CA THR A 53 -3.16 -9.18 10.79
C THR A 53 -2.30 -7.91 10.80
N ILE A 54 -2.02 -7.39 12.00
CA ILE A 54 -1.13 -6.23 12.16
C ILE A 54 0.28 -6.56 11.65
N ASP A 55 0.75 -7.79 11.86
CA ASP A 55 2.08 -8.24 11.39
C ASP A 55 2.15 -8.26 9.86
N ASP A 56 1.08 -8.71 9.18
CA ASP A 56 0.97 -8.66 7.71
C ASP A 56 1.07 -7.20 7.21
N CYS A 57 0.33 -6.27 7.81
CA CYS A 57 0.43 -4.85 7.46
C CYS A 57 1.84 -4.30 7.65
N VAL A 58 2.52 -4.67 8.75
CA VAL A 58 3.89 -4.21 9.03
C VAL A 58 4.87 -4.79 8.00
N LYS A 59 4.78 -6.09 7.69
CA LYS A 59 5.61 -6.75 6.69
C LYS A 59 5.44 -6.13 5.31
N VAL A 60 4.18 -6.01 4.85
CA VAL A 60 3.85 -5.42 3.55
C VAL A 60 4.28 -3.96 3.49
N SER A 61 4.03 -3.17 4.54
CA SER A 61 4.47 -1.77 4.61
C SER A 61 5.99 -1.64 4.49
N LYS A 62 6.75 -2.51 5.16
CA LYS A 62 8.22 -2.47 5.14
C LYS A 62 8.79 -2.89 3.78
N GLU A 63 8.23 -3.93 3.18
CA GLU A 63 8.64 -4.40 1.85
C GLU A 63 8.28 -3.37 0.77
N LEU A 64 7.05 -2.86 0.79
CA LEU A 64 6.61 -1.78 -0.10
C LEU A 64 7.48 -0.54 0.05
N SER A 65 7.78 -0.12 1.28
CA SER A 65 8.66 1.02 1.52
C SER A 65 10.05 0.79 0.91
N THR A 66 10.60 -0.43 1.03
CA THR A 66 11.91 -0.76 0.46
C THR A 66 11.87 -0.72 -1.07
N ARG A 67 10.86 -1.33 -1.70
CA ARG A 67 10.71 -1.32 -3.17
C ARG A 67 10.45 0.08 -3.72
N LEU A 68 9.63 0.88 -3.03
CA LEU A 68 9.34 2.27 -3.40
C LEU A 68 10.56 3.18 -3.21
N ASP A 69 11.43 2.92 -2.23
CA ASP A 69 12.68 3.69 -2.05
C ASP A 69 13.70 3.39 -3.16
N VAL A 70 13.75 2.14 -3.64
CA VAL A 70 14.62 1.74 -4.76
C VAL A 70 14.16 2.32 -6.10
N GLU A 71 12.85 2.26 -6.37
CA GLU A 71 12.30 2.73 -7.66
C GLU A 71 12.00 4.24 -7.67
N ASP A 72 11.85 4.87 -6.49
CA ASP A 72 11.48 6.27 -6.23
C ASP A 72 10.48 6.86 -7.26
N PRO A 73 9.28 6.25 -7.45
CA PRO A 73 8.35 6.70 -8.47
C PRO A 73 7.63 8.00 -8.09
N ILE A 74 7.59 8.35 -6.81
CA ILE A 74 6.86 9.52 -6.30
C ILE A 74 7.86 10.65 -6.03
N PRO A 75 7.84 11.75 -6.79
CA PRO A 75 8.77 12.85 -6.56
C PRO A 75 8.44 13.59 -5.25
N GLY A 76 9.39 13.56 -4.30
CA GLY A 76 9.35 14.34 -3.07
C GLY A 76 8.82 13.57 -1.85
N ARG A 77 8.36 14.30 -0.82
CA ARG A 77 7.86 13.67 0.42
C ARG A 77 6.47 13.10 0.21
N TYR A 78 6.34 11.80 0.48
CA TYR A 78 5.05 11.11 0.53
C TYR A 78 4.85 10.39 1.87
N THR A 79 3.60 10.04 2.14
CA THR A 79 3.22 9.19 3.28
C THR A 79 2.67 7.88 2.74
N LEU A 80 3.29 6.76 3.10
CA LEU A 80 2.79 5.42 2.82
C LEU A 80 1.84 4.99 3.94
N GLU A 81 0.59 4.70 3.60
CA GLU A 81 -0.40 4.10 4.49
C GLU A 81 -0.77 2.72 3.95
N VAL A 82 -0.52 1.66 4.74
CA VAL A 82 -0.98 0.31 4.42
C VAL A 82 -2.08 -0.06 5.40
N SER A 83 -3.26 -0.31 4.86
CA SER A 83 -4.47 -0.64 5.63
C SER A 83 -5.16 -1.85 5.03
N SER A 84 -6.01 -2.51 5.80
CA SER A 84 -6.95 -3.50 5.26
C SER A 84 -8.37 -2.99 5.42
N PRO A 85 -9.27 -3.24 4.45
CA PRO A 85 -10.65 -2.75 4.51
C PRO A 85 -11.40 -3.31 5.72
N GLY A 86 -10.97 -4.47 6.25
CA GLY A 86 -11.54 -5.12 7.43
C GLY A 86 -11.06 -4.59 8.78
N ILE A 87 -9.89 -3.92 8.87
CA ILE A 87 -9.36 -3.43 10.15
C ILE A 87 -9.90 -2.04 10.53
N ASP A 88 -10.44 -1.27 9.60
CA ASP A 88 -11.03 0.07 9.88
C ASP A 88 -12.34 0.02 10.70
N ARG A 89 -12.67 -1.14 11.29
CA ARG A 89 -13.83 -1.27 12.17
C ARG A 89 -13.56 -2.10 13.42
N LYS A 90 -12.91 -1.49 14.44
CA LYS A 90 -13.14 -1.62 15.91
C LYS A 90 -11.86 -1.27 16.69
N ARG A 91 -11.84 -0.47 17.76
CA ARG A 91 -12.88 -0.04 18.71
C ARG A 91 -12.54 1.36 19.25
N ARG A 92 -13.58 2.20 19.37
CA ARG A 92 -13.73 3.18 20.44
C ARG A 92 -13.76 2.41 21.77
N GLU A 93 -12.86 2.70 22.70
CA GLU A 93 -12.91 2.36 24.13
C GLU A 93 -11.73 3.11 24.77
N THR A 94 -11.83 3.90 25.83
CA THR A 94 -12.90 4.43 26.69
C THR A 94 -12.30 5.70 27.30
#